data_AF-T0ZVP6-F1
#
_entry.id   AF-T0ZVP6-F1
#
_cell.length_a   1.000
_cell.length_b   1.000
_cell.length_c   1.000
_cell.angle_alpha   90.00
_cell.angle_beta   90.00
_cell.angle_gamma   90.00
#
_symmetry.space_group_name_H-M   'P 1'
#
loop_
_entity.id
_entity.type
_entity.pdbx_description
1 polymer ?
#
loop_
_entity_poly.entity_id
_entity_poly.type
_entity_poly.pdbx_seq_one_letter_code
_entity_poly.pdbx_strand_id
1 'polypeptide(L)'
;MSEPLTLDVREELRRGGEPLPGILGAVGSLAPGQALRLLATFEPLPLYAVLARKGFGHKAVRHGEADWEVLFSPQAPQPKVDPPSITARKDASTEAWPEPSTYLDNRGLEPPEPMIRILDALEHLGPGQVLEALNVTRSG
;
A
#
# COMPACT_ATOMS: atom_id res chain seq x y z
N MET A 1 -18.69 4.56 23.61
CA MET A 1 -18.14 4.08 22.32
C MET A 1 -19.23 4.32 21.30
N SER A 2 -19.05 5.29 20.41
CA SER A 2 -20.08 5.66 19.41
C SER A 2 -20.17 4.59 18.33
N GLU A 3 -21.39 4.32 17.86
CA GLU A 3 -21.62 3.40 16.76
C GLU A 3 -20.94 3.90 15.46
N PRO A 4 -20.31 3.00 14.68
CA PRO A 4 -19.65 3.39 13.45
C PRO A 4 -20.68 3.79 12.39
N LEU A 5 -20.48 4.96 11.77
CA LEU A 5 -21.26 5.38 10.62
C LEU A 5 -20.97 4.42 9.45
N THR A 6 -21.99 3.74 8.92
CA THR A 6 -21.80 2.83 7.79
C THR A 6 -22.05 3.56 6.47
N LEU A 7 -21.09 3.48 5.55
CA LEU A 7 -21.16 4.01 4.20
C LEU A 7 -20.92 2.88 3.20
N ASP A 8 -21.94 2.55 2.41
CA ASP A 8 -21.83 1.55 1.35
C ASP A 8 -21.60 2.25 0.00
N VAL A 9 -20.43 2.02 -0.59
CA VAL A 9 -20.06 2.58 -1.90
C VAL A 9 -20.04 1.53 -2.99
N ARG A 10 -20.46 0.28 -2.72
CA ARG A 10 -20.41 -0.82 -3.69
C ARG A 10 -21.27 -0.53 -4.92
N GLU A 11 -22.45 0.05 -4.73
CA GLU A 11 -23.34 0.45 -5.83
C GLU A 11 -22.73 1.58 -6.68
N GLU A 12 -22.12 2.59 -6.03
CA GLU A 12 -21.44 3.68 -6.73
C GLU A 12 -20.29 3.16 -7.60
N LEU A 13 -19.46 2.30 -7.02
CA LEU A 13 -18.34 1.65 -7.69
C LEU A 13 -18.78 0.76 -8.85
N ARG A 14 -19.88 0.01 -8.70
CA ARG A 14 -20.46 -0.80 -9.79
C ARG A 14 -20.94 0.04 -10.96
N ARG A 15 -21.41 1.26 -10.70
CA ARG A 15 -21.82 2.23 -11.74
C ARG A 15 -20.64 2.99 -12.34
N GLY A 16 -19.40 2.77 -11.88
CA GLY A 16 -18.22 3.49 -12.32
C GLY A 16 -18.15 4.94 -11.82
N GLY A 17 -18.88 5.27 -10.76
CA GLY A 17 -18.88 6.60 -10.15
C GLY A 17 -17.67 6.83 -9.23
N GLU A 18 -17.53 8.07 -8.76
CA GLU A 18 -16.45 8.46 -7.83
C GLU A 18 -16.97 8.48 -6.37
N PRO A 19 -16.64 7.47 -5.54
CA PRO A 19 -17.12 7.43 -4.14
C PRO A 19 -16.31 8.32 -3.20
N LEU A 20 -15.11 8.75 -3.60
CA LEU A 20 -14.17 9.47 -2.74
C LEU A 20 -14.75 10.77 -2.14
N PRO A 21 -15.44 11.64 -2.91
CA PRO A 21 -16.06 12.84 -2.34
C PRO A 21 -17.11 12.52 -1.27
N GLY A 22 -17.93 11.47 -1.49
CA GLY A 22 -18.93 11.02 -0.52
C GLY A 22 -18.30 10.50 0.77
N ILE A 23 -17.20 9.73 0.65
CA ILE A 23 -16.43 9.24 1.79
C ILE A 23 -15.85 10.41 2.60
N LEU A 24 -15.24 11.40 1.93
CA LEU A 24 -14.66 12.55 2.62
C LEU A 24 -15.72 13.42 3.30
N GLY A 25 -16.90 13.57 2.69
CA GLY A 25 -18.05 14.25 3.30
C GLY A 25 -18.58 13.52 4.53
N ALA A 26 -18.66 12.19 4.47
CA ALA A 26 -19.05 11.35 5.61
C ALA A 26 -18.04 11.46 6.75
N VAL A 27 -16.74 11.39 6.45
CA VAL A 27 -15.65 11.59 7.44
C VAL A 27 -15.74 12.96 8.10
N GLY A 28 -16.04 14.02 7.34
CA GLY A 28 -16.22 15.37 7.86
C GLY A 28 -17.45 15.54 8.76
N SER A 29 -18.42 14.62 8.67
CA SER A 29 -19.67 14.64 9.44
C SER A 29 -19.65 13.70 10.65
N LEU A 30 -18.55 12.98 10.87
CA LEU A 30 -18.40 12.09 12.03
C LEU A 30 -18.35 12.90 13.33
N ALA A 31 -19.01 12.38 14.37
CA ALA A 31 -18.85 12.91 15.72
C ALA A 31 -17.42 12.66 16.25
N PRO A 32 -16.93 13.45 17.22
CA PRO A 32 -15.64 13.21 17.85
C PRO A 32 -15.52 11.79 18.41
N GLY A 33 -14.52 11.03 17.96
CA GLY A 33 -14.32 9.64 18.37
C GLY A 33 -15.22 8.62 17.65
N GLN A 34 -16.05 9.03 16.69
CA GLN A 34 -16.86 8.12 15.89
C GLN A 34 -16.06 7.51 14.74
N ALA A 35 -16.26 6.22 14.49
CA ALA A 35 -15.63 5.51 13.39
C ALA A 35 -16.51 5.52 12.12
N LEU A 36 -15.89 5.32 10.96
CA LEU A 36 -16.56 5.10 9.68
C LEU A 36 -16.33 3.66 9.23
N ARG A 37 -17.41 2.93 8.96
CA ARG A 37 -17.39 1.61 8.33
C ARG A 37 -17.71 1.77 6.84
N LEU A 38 -16.73 1.51 5.99
CA LEU A 38 -16.83 1.60 4.54
C LEU A 38 -17.00 0.21 3.92
N LEU A 39 -18.01 0.02 3.09
CA LEU A 39 -18.19 -1.18 2.28
C LEU A 39 -17.83 -0.87 0.82
N ALA A 40 -16.88 -1.61 0.26
CA ALA A 40 -16.37 -1.40 -1.10
C ALA A 40 -16.24 -2.73 -1.85
N THR A 41 -16.22 -2.68 -3.18
CA THR A 41 -16.05 -3.88 -4.02
C THR A 41 -14.59 -4.31 -4.17
N PHE A 42 -13.65 -3.46 -3.78
CA PHE A 42 -12.20 -3.73 -3.79
C PHE A 42 -11.53 -3.02 -2.61
N GLU A 43 -10.28 -3.38 -2.34
CA GLU A 43 -9.49 -2.79 -1.27
C GLU A 43 -9.07 -1.34 -1.60
N PRO A 44 -9.49 -0.33 -0.83
CA PRO A 44 -9.22 1.07 -1.16
C PRO A 44 -7.84 1.52 -0.63
N LEU A 45 -6.76 0.87 -1.11
CA LEU A 45 -5.37 1.15 -0.71
C LEU A 45 -5.02 2.65 -0.73
N PRO A 46 -5.36 3.45 -1.77
CA PRO A 46 -5.06 4.88 -1.78
C PRO A 46 -5.76 5.67 -0.68
N LEU A 47 -6.94 5.23 -0.25
CA LEU A 47 -7.76 5.90 0.76
C LEU A 47 -7.13 5.82 2.16
N TYR A 48 -6.39 4.76 2.45
CA TYR A 48 -5.73 4.55 3.74
C TYR A 48 -4.75 5.69 4.03
N ALA A 49 -3.91 6.05 3.06
CA ALA A 49 -2.96 7.15 3.20
C ALA A 49 -3.67 8.50 3.37
N VAL A 50 -4.77 8.73 2.66
CA VAL A 50 -5.55 9.98 2.74
C VAL A 50 -6.15 10.16 4.15
N LEU A 51 -6.75 9.11 4.70
CA LEU A 51 -7.39 9.16 6.01
C LEU A 51 -6.38 9.09 7.17
N ALA A 52 -5.24 8.42 6.98
CA ALA A 52 -4.12 8.46 7.92
C ALA A 52 -3.59 9.90 8.12
N ARG A 53 -3.47 10.67 7.04
CA ARG A 53 -3.08 12.11 7.12
C ARG A 53 -4.10 12.97 7.85
N LYS A 54 -5.36 12.49 7.97
CA LYS A 54 -6.43 13.14 8.74
C LYS A 54 -6.54 12.61 10.18
N GLY A 55 -5.63 11.75 10.62
CA GLY A 55 -5.61 11.20 11.97
C GLY A 55 -6.50 9.98 12.18
N PHE A 56 -6.85 9.25 11.12
CA PHE A 56 -7.62 8.01 11.21
C PHE A 56 -6.73 6.78 11.01
N GLY A 57 -6.85 5.81 11.91
CA GLY A 57 -6.39 4.44 11.67
C GLY A 57 -7.42 3.68 10.84
N HIS A 58 -7.01 2.55 10.25
CA HIS A 58 -7.89 1.69 9.46
C HIS A 58 -7.71 0.21 9.82
N LYS A 59 -8.78 -0.56 9.67
CA LYS A 59 -8.77 -2.03 9.73
C LYS A 59 -9.62 -2.57 8.59
N ALA A 60 -9.01 -3.30 7.67
CA ALA A 60 -9.69 -3.90 6.51
C ALA A 60 -9.92 -5.39 6.74
N VAL A 61 -11.10 -5.87 6.35
CA VAL A 61 -11.48 -7.28 6.36
C VAL A 61 -12.12 -7.60 5.02
N ARG A 62 -11.64 -8.67 4.38
CA ARG A 62 -12.23 -9.21 3.16
C ARG A 62 -13.29 -10.23 3.54
N HIS A 63 -14.54 -9.97 3.14
CA HIS A 63 -15.68 -10.86 3.40
C HIS A 63 -16.01 -11.77 2.21
N GLY A 64 -15.55 -11.42 0.99
CA GLY A 64 -15.77 -12.20 -0.22
C GLY A 64 -14.86 -11.77 -1.37
N GLU A 65 -15.12 -12.27 -2.57
CA GLU A 65 -14.23 -12.03 -3.72
C GLU A 65 -14.15 -10.54 -4.10
N ALA A 66 -15.29 -9.85 -4.04
CA ALA A 66 -15.45 -8.42 -4.29
C ALA A 66 -16.24 -7.73 -3.16
N ASP A 67 -15.99 -8.14 -1.91
CA ASP A 67 -16.65 -7.56 -0.73
C ASP A 67 -15.61 -7.25 0.34
N TRP A 68 -15.34 -5.96 0.49
CA TRP A 68 -14.37 -5.41 1.41
C TRP A 68 -15.07 -4.52 2.43
N GLU A 69 -14.80 -4.78 3.70
CA GLU A 69 -15.21 -3.94 4.81
C GLU A 69 -13.98 -3.25 5.39
N VAL A 70 -14.00 -1.93 5.48
CA VAL A 70 -12.92 -1.15 6.08
C VAL A 70 -13.47 -0.29 7.20
N LEU A 71 -12.96 -0.46 8.41
CA LEU A 71 -13.29 0.37 9.55
C LEU A 71 -12.20 1.42 9.74
N PHE A 72 -12.55 2.69 9.57
CA PHE A 72 -11.71 3.84 9.89
C PHE A 72 -12.05 4.37 11.27
N SER A 73 -11.10 4.33 12.19
CA SER A 73 -11.29 4.81 13.56
C SER A 73 -10.41 6.04 13.82
N PRO A 74 -10.93 7.10 14.47
CA PRO A 74 -10.09 8.20 14.93
C PRO A 74 -8.97 7.66 15.79
N GLN A 75 -7.73 7.92 15.39
CA GLN A 75 -6.58 7.47 16.16
C GLN A 75 -6.37 8.49 17.27
N ALA A 76 -6.34 8.03 18.53
CA ALA A 76 -5.66 8.80 19.56
C ALA A 76 -4.22 9.06 19.07
N PRO A 77 -3.52 10.11 19.55
CA PRO A 77 -2.12 10.36 19.18
C PRO A 77 -1.27 9.16 19.62
N GLN A 78 -1.20 8.16 18.77
CA GLN A 78 -0.30 7.03 18.87
C GLN A 78 0.95 7.46 18.10
N PRO A 79 2.15 7.14 18.62
CA PRO A 79 3.36 7.34 17.85
C PRO A 79 3.14 6.66 16.50
N LYS A 80 3.31 7.44 15.42
CA LYS A 80 3.15 7.01 14.05
C LYS A 80 3.80 5.64 13.90
N VAL A 81 2.98 4.60 13.84
CA VAL A 81 3.37 3.39 13.14
C VAL A 81 3.26 3.80 11.68
N ASP A 82 4.41 3.99 11.05
CA ASP A 82 4.52 3.98 9.61
C ASP A 82 3.65 2.84 9.02
N PRO A 83 3.25 2.89 7.73
CA PRO A 83 2.93 1.64 7.01
C PRO A 83 4.07 0.64 7.29
N PRO A 84 3.94 -0.68 7.06
CA PRO A 84 5.07 -1.56 7.25
C PRO A 84 6.21 -1.18 6.28
N SER A 85 7.01 -0.17 6.64
CA SER A 85 8.44 -0.29 6.73
C SER A 85 8.64 -1.67 7.30
N ILE A 86 9.35 -2.46 6.52
CA ILE A 86 9.86 -3.76 6.87
C ILE A 86 10.87 -3.51 8.00
N THR A 87 10.40 -3.07 9.18
CA THR A 87 11.17 -3.09 10.41
C THR A 87 11.09 -4.52 10.89
N ALA A 88 11.95 -5.32 10.27
CA ALA A 88 12.61 -6.47 10.85
C ALA A 88 11.91 -7.00 12.10
N ARG A 89 10.84 -7.78 11.90
CA ARG A 89 10.57 -8.87 12.82
C ARG A 89 11.69 -9.86 12.59
N LYS A 90 12.78 -9.65 13.33
CA LYS A 90 13.83 -10.64 13.53
C LYS A 90 13.14 -11.89 14.06
N ASP A 91 13.38 -13.00 13.36
CA ASP A 91 12.92 -14.37 13.59
C ASP A 91 11.51 -14.76 13.10
N ALA A 92 11.47 -15.25 11.86
CA ALA A 92 11.29 -16.68 11.54
C ALA A 92 10.83 -16.83 10.07
N SER A 93 11.61 -16.42 9.07
CA SER A 93 12.71 -17.21 8.49
C SER A 93 13.66 -16.22 7.82
N THR A 94 14.80 -15.99 8.44
CA THR A 94 15.82 -15.03 8.00
C THR A 94 16.68 -15.66 6.91
N GLU A 95 16.15 -15.81 5.70
CA GLU A 95 17.01 -15.70 4.51
C GLU A 95 16.97 -14.24 4.10
N ALA A 96 17.60 -13.40 4.92
CA ALA A 96 18.05 -12.11 4.44
C ALA A 96 18.96 -12.42 3.25
N TRP A 97 18.54 -12.00 2.05
CA TRP A 97 19.37 -12.12 0.86
C TRP A 97 20.76 -11.58 1.21
N PRO A 98 21.84 -12.34 0.89
CA PRO A 98 23.18 -11.91 1.25
C PRO A 98 23.48 -10.54 0.63
N GLU A 99 24.45 -9.82 1.21
CA GLU A 99 24.80 -8.49 0.70
C GLU A 99 25.05 -8.55 -0.81
N PRO A 100 24.53 -7.55 -1.56
CA PRO A 100 24.61 -7.56 -3.01
C PRO A 100 26.07 -7.67 -3.45
N SER A 101 26.37 -8.78 -4.10
CA SER A 101 27.70 -9.08 -4.63
C SER A 101 27.96 -8.26 -5.90
N THR A 102 26.91 -7.77 -6.55
CA THR A 102 26.98 -6.98 -7.78
C THR A 102 25.93 -5.89 -7.76
N TYR A 103 26.33 -4.70 -8.20
CA TYR A 103 25.49 -3.51 -8.25
C TYR A 103 25.45 -2.98 -9.68
N LEU A 104 24.25 -2.70 -10.19
CA LEU A 104 24.01 -2.25 -11.55
C LEU A 104 23.13 -0.99 -11.57
N ASP A 105 23.68 0.12 -12.06
CA ASP A 105 22.92 1.36 -12.24
C ASP A 105 22.40 1.46 -13.68
N ASN A 106 21.09 1.25 -13.85
CA ASN A 106 20.38 1.33 -15.13
C ASN A 106 19.53 2.61 -15.25
N ARG A 107 19.79 3.62 -14.42
CA ARG A 107 19.03 4.87 -14.48
C ARG A 107 19.28 5.60 -15.79
N GLY A 108 18.22 6.12 -16.39
CA GLY A 108 18.28 6.89 -17.64
C GLY A 108 18.45 6.04 -18.91
N LEU A 109 18.44 4.71 -18.79
CA LEU A 109 18.37 3.82 -19.94
C LEU A 109 16.91 3.65 -20.39
N GLU A 110 16.68 3.65 -21.70
CA GLU A 110 15.38 3.36 -22.29
C GLU A 110 15.15 1.84 -22.35
N PRO A 111 13.91 1.35 -22.43
CA PRO A 111 13.67 -0.07 -22.71
C PRO A 111 14.11 -0.42 -24.16
N PRO A 112 14.81 -1.55 -24.40
CA PRO A 112 15.05 -2.70 -23.51
C PRO A 112 16.41 -2.71 -22.77
N GLU A 113 17.23 -1.67 -22.87
CA GLU A 113 18.62 -1.65 -22.40
C GLU A 113 18.82 -2.06 -20.91
N PRO A 114 18.00 -1.61 -19.93
CA PRO A 114 18.07 -2.10 -18.55
C PRO A 114 17.93 -3.62 -18.44
N MET A 115 17.03 -4.20 -19.24
CA MET A 115 16.73 -5.64 -19.21
C MET A 115 17.94 -6.43 -19.69
N ILE A 116 18.53 -6.03 -20.82
CA ILE A 116 19.69 -6.73 -21.40
C ILE A 116 20.87 -6.73 -20.40
N ARG A 117 21.12 -5.60 -19.74
CA ARG A 117 22.20 -5.49 -18.75
C ARG A 117 21.97 -6.33 -17.51
N ILE A 118 20.72 -6.43 -17.05
CA ILE A 118 20.39 -7.31 -15.91
C ILE A 118 20.60 -8.76 -16.31
N LEU A 119 20.14 -9.18 -17.49
CA LEU A 119 20.30 -10.57 -17.96
C LEU A 119 21.79 -10.94 -18.11
N ASP A 120 22.59 -10.08 -18.73
CA ASP A 120 24.05 -10.27 -18.83
C ASP A 120 24.71 -10.38 -17.45
N ALA A 121 24.34 -9.51 -16.50
CA ALA A 121 24.87 -9.58 -15.15
C ALA A 121 24.48 -10.89 -14.44
N LEU A 122 23.23 -11.35 -14.62
CA LEU A 122 22.75 -12.62 -14.04
C LEU A 122 23.50 -13.84 -14.57
N GLU A 123 23.92 -13.85 -15.83
CA GLU A 123 24.73 -14.94 -16.42
C GLU A 123 26.09 -15.10 -15.75
N HIS A 124 26.61 -14.03 -15.13
CA HIS A 124 27.89 -14.02 -14.44
C HIS A 124 27.78 -14.29 -12.94
N LEU A 125 26.57 -14.40 -12.38
CA LEU A 125 26.37 -14.68 -10.96
C LEU A 125 26.45 -16.17 -10.63
N GLY A 126 27.25 -16.49 -9.62
CA GLY A 126 27.29 -17.80 -8.99
C GLY A 126 26.11 -18.03 -8.03
N PRO A 127 25.89 -19.30 -7.61
CA PRO A 127 24.85 -19.65 -6.64
C PRO A 127 24.97 -18.84 -5.34
N GLY A 128 23.87 -18.20 -4.93
CA GLY A 128 23.82 -17.39 -3.72
C GLY A 128 24.38 -15.97 -3.86
N GLN A 129 24.87 -15.56 -5.04
CA GLN A 129 25.23 -14.17 -5.29
C GLN A 129 23.99 -13.33 -5.61
N VAL A 130 24.00 -12.09 -5.13
CA VAL A 130 22.86 -11.16 -5.23
C VAL A 130 23.23 -9.98 -6.10
N LEU A 131 22.34 -9.66 -7.05
CA LEU A 131 22.43 -8.48 -7.91
C LEU A 131 21.40 -7.43 -7.46
N GLU A 132 21.89 -6.23 -7.19
CA GLU A 132 21.06 -5.05 -6.97
C GLU A 132 21.07 -4.18 -8.22
N ALA A 133 19.90 -3.95 -8.84
CA ALA A 133 19.78 -3.14 -10.05
C ALA A 133 18.86 -1.94 -9.83
N LEU A 134 19.37 -0.72 -10.04
CA LEU A 134 18.58 0.52 -9.98
C LEU A 134 18.03 0.88 -11.35
N ASN A 135 16.72 0.73 -11.54
CA ASN A 135 16.05 1.06 -12.79
C ASN A 135 15.18 2.31 -12.59
N VAL A 136 15.54 3.41 -13.24
CA VAL A 136 14.69 4.61 -13.30
C VAL A 136 14.63 5.07 -14.76
N THR A 137 13.45 5.03 -15.35
CA THR A 137 13.22 5.55 -16.70
C THR A 137 13.19 7.07 -16.65
N ARG A 138 13.95 7.73 -17.53
CA ARG A 138 13.78 9.17 -17.74
C ARG A 138 12.49 9.35 -18.56
N SER A 139 11.41 9.84 -17.94
CA SER A 139 10.25 10.31 -18.70
C SER A 139 10.69 11.54 -19.50
N GLY A 140 10.85 11.37 -20.81
CA GLY A 140 10.97 12.45 -21.79
C GLY A 140 9.60 13.00 -22.16
#